data_AF-X1S759-F1
#
_entry.id   AF-X1S759-F1
#
_cell.length_a   1.000
_cell.length_b   1.000
_cell.length_c   1.000
_cell.angle_alpha   90.00
_cell.angle_beta   90.00
_cell.angle_gamma   90.00
#
_symmetry.space_group_name_H-M   'P 1'
#
loop_
_entity.id
_entity.type
_entity.pdbx_description
1 polymer ?
#
loop_
_entity_poly.entity_id
_entity_poly.type
_entity_poly.pdbx_seq_one_letter_code
_entity_poly.pdbx_strand_id
1 'polypeptide(L)'
;MHVVGIKQIIERALVSYSGVTTSAGGAGGATLVDSNLSIDYDGQTVLITSGSYTGQARDIDGDTSDGTVTPSSAFGGVIVEGTTFLILSGIPAMAEFDDIKGSGWTNENLTTIDANIDALMAVLGAKDTAAATGAVSGAKLAMAYIKQLVTLLLNATYGLSAIHTDLETVDGIADDIKALVDSAEGDGTPFSYLDAGEEQTVVEDAAVTRRRIWLEFSNRNMTQPGTFRVYRKVDGANYDLYAEQPVLVAAGEERAFDAVFTTNQAWKLTYEEDVDETVARAIPFNVITQVIE
;
A
#
# COMPACT_ATOMS: atom_id res chain seq x y z
N MET A 1 54.70 -16.02 -9.81
CA MET A 1 56.08 -16.36 -9.39
C MET A 1 56.93 -15.09 -9.18
N HIS A 2 56.41 -14.06 -8.49
CA HIS A 2 57.12 -12.79 -8.21
C HIS A 2 57.07 -12.39 -6.71
N VAL A 3 56.15 -12.99 -5.93
CA VAL A 3 55.95 -12.68 -4.50
C VAL A 3 57.07 -13.26 -3.62
N VAL A 4 57.71 -14.35 -4.04
CA VAL A 4 58.79 -15.00 -3.29
C VAL A 4 60.06 -14.14 -3.25
N GLY A 5 60.34 -13.38 -4.32
CA GLY A 5 61.53 -12.51 -4.38
C GLY A 5 61.40 -11.27 -3.49
N ILE A 6 60.23 -10.63 -3.46
CA ILE A 6 60.00 -9.43 -2.65
C ILE A 6 60.05 -9.76 -1.15
N LYS A 7 59.44 -10.88 -0.73
CA LYS A 7 59.50 -11.34 0.66
C LYS A 7 60.93 -11.59 1.13
N GLN A 8 61.73 -12.31 0.33
CA GLN A 8 63.13 -12.59 0.67
C GLN A 8 64.01 -11.34 0.68
N ILE A 9 63.74 -10.35 -0.17
CA ILE A 9 64.47 -9.09 -0.19
C ILE A 9 64.14 -8.27 1.07
N ILE A 10 62.87 -8.21 1.46
CA ILE A 10 62.43 -7.49 2.66
C ILE A 10 62.94 -8.16 3.94
N GLU A 11 62.89 -9.49 4.03
CA GLU A 11 63.44 -10.24 5.17
C GLU A 11 64.94 -9.99 5.35
N ARG A 12 65.71 -9.93 4.25
CA ARG A 12 67.16 -9.64 4.31
C ARG A 12 67.49 -8.18 4.60
N ALA A 13 66.58 -7.26 4.31
CA ALA A 13 66.77 -5.84 4.56
C ALA A 13 66.43 -5.45 6.00
N LEU A 14 65.48 -6.16 6.63
CA LEU A 14 64.95 -5.81 7.95
C LEU A 14 65.49 -6.67 9.11
N VAL A 15 66.04 -7.85 8.84
CA VAL A 15 66.62 -8.72 9.87
C VAL A 15 68.14 -8.55 9.91
N SER A 16 68.65 -7.92 10.96
CA SER A 16 70.08 -7.78 11.21
C SER A 16 70.71 -9.08 11.69
N TYR A 17 69.96 -9.86 12.48
CA TYR A 17 70.43 -11.11 13.05
C TYR A 17 69.28 -12.09 13.28
N SER A 18 69.56 -13.38 13.11
CA SER A 18 68.66 -14.47 13.47
C SER A 18 69.43 -15.41 14.38
N GLY A 19 68.93 -15.62 15.59
CA GLY A 19 69.62 -16.34 16.65
C GLY A 19 68.79 -17.41 17.32
N VAL A 20 69.49 -18.22 18.10
CA VAL A 20 68.91 -19.17 19.04
C VAL A 20 69.64 -19.01 20.36
N THR A 21 68.91 -18.74 21.44
CA THR A 21 69.54 -18.54 22.74
C THR A 21 70.31 -19.78 23.17
N THR A 22 71.59 -19.63 23.49
CA THR A 22 72.51 -20.72 23.87
C THR A 22 72.57 -20.94 25.38
N SER A 23 71.92 -20.09 26.17
CA SER A 23 71.70 -20.30 27.61
C SER A 23 70.47 -19.54 28.09
N ALA A 24 70.06 -19.78 29.33
CA ALA A 24 68.96 -19.06 29.94
C ALA A 24 69.34 -17.59 30.21
N GLY A 25 68.46 -16.67 29.83
CA GLY A 25 68.59 -15.25 30.12
C GLY A 25 68.39 -14.89 31.60
N GLY A 26 68.54 -13.60 31.89
CA GLY A 26 68.38 -13.06 33.23
C GLY A 26 66.95 -13.20 33.77
N ALA A 27 66.83 -13.19 35.11
CA ALA A 27 65.54 -13.22 35.80
C ALA A 27 64.59 -12.12 35.27
N GLY A 28 63.30 -12.44 35.16
CA GLY A 28 62.30 -11.51 34.64
C GLY A 28 62.39 -11.26 33.13
N GLY A 29 63.32 -11.88 32.42
CA GLY A 29 63.52 -11.69 30.97
C GLY A 29 64.30 -10.43 30.66
N ALA A 30 65.22 -10.08 31.55
CA ALA A 30 66.06 -8.90 31.45
C ALA A 30 67.20 -9.05 30.44
N THR A 31 67.50 -10.28 29.98
CA THR A 31 68.49 -10.52 28.93
C THR A 31 68.12 -11.71 28.05
N LEU A 32 68.69 -11.76 26.85
CA LEU A 32 68.80 -12.95 26.01
C LEU A 32 70.28 -13.28 25.83
N VAL A 33 70.63 -14.56 25.82
CA VAL A 33 72.03 -14.99 25.65
C VAL A 33 72.17 -15.91 24.45
N ASP A 34 72.96 -15.50 23.46
CA ASP A 34 73.38 -16.28 22.30
C ASP A 34 74.87 -16.04 22.06
N SER A 35 75.68 -17.09 22.25
CA SER A 35 77.15 -17.00 22.15
C SER A 35 77.67 -16.67 20.75
N ASN A 36 76.82 -16.64 19.72
CA ASN A 36 77.20 -16.27 18.35
C ASN A 36 77.03 -14.77 18.06
N LEU A 37 76.43 -13.99 18.96
CA LEU A 37 76.36 -12.53 18.82
C LEU A 37 77.76 -11.92 19.00
N SER A 38 78.20 -11.17 18.00
CA SER A 38 79.58 -10.64 17.90
C SER A 38 79.64 -9.15 17.59
N ILE A 39 78.50 -8.50 17.39
CA ILE A 39 78.40 -7.06 17.14
C ILE A 39 77.40 -6.46 18.12
N ASP A 40 77.50 -5.14 18.29
CA ASP A 40 76.53 -4.38 19.06
C ASP A 40 75.25 -4.14 18.26
N TYR A 41 74.11 -4.29 18.94
CA TYR A 41 72.76 -4.11 18.38
C TYR A 41 71.97 -3.03 19.12
N ASP A 42 72.63 -2.14 19.87
CA ASP A 42 72.00 -0.97 20.48
C ASP A 42 71.15 -0.17 19.47
N GLY A 43 69.95 0.23 19.89
CA GLY A 43 68.95 0.90 19.07
C GLY A 43 68.21 0.02 18.05
N GLN A 44 68.37 -1.30 18.12
CA GLN A 44 67.62 -2.27 17.31
C GLN A 44 66.54 -2.99 18.12
N THR A 45 65.61 -3.67 17.46
CA THR A 45 64.54 -4.39 18.15
C THR A 45 64.78 -5.90 18.15
N VAL A 46 64.74 -6.54 19.31
CA VAL A 46 64.70 -8.00 19.43
C VAL A 46 63.25 -8.50 19.41
N LEU A 47 62.93 -9.45 18.52
CA LEU A 47 61.65 -10.12 18.39
C LEU A 47 61.80 -11.61 18.73
N ILE A 48 61.05 -12.10 19.71
CA ILE A 48 61.02 -13.52 20.05
C ILE A 48 60.14 -14.30 19.06
N THR A 49 60.68 -15.32 18.41
CA THR A 49 59.97 -16.09 17.37
C THR A 49 59.56 -17.50 17.80
N SER A 50 59.99 -17.96 18.99
CA SER A 50 59.52 -19.22 19.58
C SER A 50 59.48 -19.17 21.12
N GLY A 51 58.92 -20.21 21.74
CA GLY A 51 58.83 -20.32 23.20
C GLY A 51 57.70 -19.48 23.84
N SER A 52 57.71 -19.35 25.16
CA SER A 52 56.61 -18.75 25.94
C SER A 52 56.35 -17.27 25.65
N TYR A 53 57.33 -16.57 25.08
CA TYR A 53 57.27 -15.14 24.79
C TYR A 53 57.19 -14.83 23.29
N THR A 54 56.83 -15.83 22.46
CA THR A 54 56.68 -15.67 21.00
C THR A 54 55.81 -14.47 20.64
N GLY A 55 56.26 -13.68 19.68
CA GLY A 55 55.57 -12.49 19.18
C GLY A 55 55.85 -11.21 19.98
N GLN A 56 56.56 -11.31 21.12
CA GLN A 56 56.98 -10.11 21.85
C GLN A 56 58.23 -9.50 21.22
N ALA A 57 58.21 -8.18 21.08
CA ALA A 57 59.34 -7.38 20.63
C ALA A 57 59.75 -6.37 21.71
N ARG A 58 61.05 -6.07 21.82
CA ARG A 58 61.61 -5.05 22.71
C ARG A 58 62.75 -4.33 22.03
N ASP A 59 62.82 -3.03 22.27
CA ASP A 59 63.99 -2.24 21.90
C ASP A 59 65.20 -2.69 22.72
N ILE A 60 66.38 -2.72 22.10
CA ILE A 60 67.66 -3.01 22.73
C ILE A 60 68.25 -1.64 23.08
N ASP A 61 68.33 -1.35 24.38
CA ASP A 61 68.83 -0.08 24.91
C ASP A 61 70.03 -0.40 25.82
N GLY A 62 71.21 -0.42 25.20
CA GLY A 62 72.49 -0.81 25.79
C GLY A 62 73.30 -1.81 24.97
N ASP A 63 74.60 -1.84 25.25
CA ASP A 63 75.59 -2.64 24.53
C ASP A 63 75.23 -4.14 24.52
N THR A 64 75.24 -4.74 23.33
CA THR A 64 75.28 -6.21 23.20
C THR A 64 76.71 -6.69 23.45
N SER A 65 77.01 -7.09 24.69
CA SER A 65 78.33 -7.56 25.11
C SER A 65 78.34 -9.06 25.40
N ASP A 66 79.41 -9.76 25.03
CA ASP A 66 79.66 -11.17 25.37
C ASP A 66 78.49 -12.12 25.07
N GLY A 67 77.86 -11.94 23.92
CA GLY A 67 76.74 -12.80 23.52
C GLY A 67 75.40 -12.45 24.18
N THR A 68 75.30 -11.33 24.91
CA THR A 68 74.12 -10.98 25.71
C THR A 68 73.42 -9.75 25.17
N VAL A 69 72.14 -9.87 24.83
CA VAL A 69 71.25 -8.75 24.49
C VAL A 69 70.48 -8.32 25.72
N THR A 70 70.47 -7.02 26.01
CA THR A 70 69.72 -6.44 27.12
C THR A 70 68.58 -5.58 26.56
N PRO A 71 67.33 -6.08 26.54
CA PRO A 71 66.19 -5.27 26.13
C PRO A 71 65.96 -4.11 27.13
N SER A 72 65.56 -2.96 26.61
CA SER A 72 65.14 -1.75 27.34
C SER A 72 64.08 -2.02 28.42
N SER A 73 63.22 -3.01 28.19
CA SER A 73 62.26 -3.50 29.17
C SER A 73 62.12 -5.01 29.10
N ALA A 74 61.93 -5.64 30.26
CA ALA A 74 61.96 -7.08 30.39
C ALA A 74 60.75 -7.78 29.72
N PHE A 75 60.94 -9.04 29.31
CA PHE A 75 59.88 -9.86 28.71
C PHE A 75 58.87 -10.45 29.73
N GLY A 76 59.14 -10.31 31.03
CA GLY A 76 58.24 -10.72 32.11
C GLY A 76 58.54 -12.11 32.70
N GLY A 77 59.61 -12.78 32.26
CA GLY A 77 60.18 -14.00 32.87
C GLY A 77 61.36 -14.54 32.07
N VAL A 78 61.98 -15.64 32.51
CA VAL A 78 63.27 -16.11 31.95
C VAL A 78 63.10 -16.61 30.52
N ILE A 79 63.88 -16.04 29.59
CA ILE A 79 64.03 -16.58 28.23
C ILE A 79 64.92 -17.82 28.32
N VAL A 80 64.36 -19.00 28.07
CA VAL A 80 65.07 -20.27 28.21
C VAL A 80 65.96 -20.57 26.99
N GLU A 81 67.01 -21.38 27.19
CA GLU A 81 67.85 -21.92 26.12
C GLU A 81 67.01 -22.59 25.01
N GLY A 82 67.44 -22.47 23.76
CA GLY A 82 66.72 -22.98 22.58
C GLY A 82 65.61 -22.05 22.05
N THR A 83 65.40 -20.89 22.65
CA THR A 83 64.46 -19.87 22.14
C THR A 83 65.02 -19.21 20.89
N THR A 84 64.27 -19.23 19.79
CA THR A 84 64.61 -18.53 18.54
C THR A 84 64.18 -17.07 18.63
N PHE A 85 65.00 -16.17 18.07
CA PHE A 85 64.72 -14.75 18.02
C PHE A 85 65.33 -14.10 16.77
N LEU A 86 64.83 -12.92 16.43
CA LEU A 86 65.36 -12.05 15.39
C LEU A 86 65.76 -10.71 16.01
N ILE A 87 66.83 -10.10 15.53
CA ILE A 87 67.15 -8.68 15.77
C ILE A 87 66.87 -7.93 14.47
N LEU A 88 66.07 -6.88 14.56
CA LEU A 88 65.54 -6.11 13.45
C LEU A 88 66.23 -4.75 13.37
N SER A 89 66.72 -4.38 12.18
CA SER A 89 67.45 -3.13 11.90
C SER A 89 66.59 -1.86 12.04
N GLY A 90 65.28 -2.02 12.19
CA GLY A 90 64.35 -0.97 12.53
C GLY A 90 63.18 -1.53 13.31
N ILE A 91 62.51 -0.68 14.08
CA ILE A 91 61.25 -1.02 14.75
C ILE A 91 60.30 -1.45 13.63
N PRO A 92 59.79 -2.71 13.59
CA PRO A 92 58.66 -2.99 12.72
C PRO A 92 57.58 -2.01 13.18
N ALA A 93 57.23 -1.04 12.32
CA ALA A 93 56.14 -0.12 12.61
C ALA A 93 55.02 -0.99 13.18
N MET A 94 54.63 -0.73 14.43
CA MET A 94 53.49 -1.45 15.00
C MET A 94 52.40 -1.24 13.95
N ALA A 95 51.96 -2.32 13.29
CA ALA A 95 50.97 -2.19 12.24
C ALA A 95 49.84 -1.41 12.87
N GLU A 96 49.69 -0.14 12.46
CA GLU A 96 48.62 0.65 13.01
C GLU A 96 47.34 -0.04 12.56
N PHE A 97 46.26 0.14 13.31
CA PHE A 97 44.99 -0.48 12.93
C PHE A 97 44.62 -0.13 11.47
N ASP A 98 45.15 0.99 10.96
CA ASP A 98 45.06 1.48 9.59
C ASP A 98 45.88 0.67 8.56
N ASP A 99 46.98 0.01 8.93
CA ASP A 99 47.75 -0.89 8.03
C ASP A 99 47.03 -2.24 7.81
N ILE A 100 46.23 -2.68 8.79
CA ILE A 100 45.36 -3.86 8.67
C ILE A 100 44.20 -3.58 7.71
N LYS A 101 43.81 -2.30 7.58
CA LYS A 101 42.79 -1.87 6.62
C LYS A 101 43.42 -1.82 5.23
N GLY A 102 43.42 -2.94 4.52
CA GLY A 102 43.95 -3.02 3.16
C GLY A 102 43.44 -1.88 2.25
N SER A 103 44.25 -1.51 1.24
CA SER A 103 43.94 -0.45 0.28
C SER A 103 42.57 -0.68 -0.39
N GLY A 104 41.54 -0.01 0.08
CA GLY A 104 40.15 -0.24 -0.32
C GLY A 104 39.14 -0.18 0.83
N TRP A 105 39.59 -0.20 2.09
CA TRP A 105 38.72 0.13 3.20
C TRP A 105 38.54 1.66 3.28
N THR A 106 37.53 2.17 2.58
CA THR A 106 37.03 3.52 2.80
C THR A 106 36.09 3.49 4.01
N ASN A 107 36.08 4.55 4.84
CA ASN A 107 35.08 4.70 5.91
C ASN A 107 33.64 4.63 5.37
N GLU A 108 33.46 4.74 4.05
CA GLU A 108 32.19 4.48 3.35
C GLU A 108 31.61 3.10 3.67
N ASN A 109 32.40 2.07 3.99
CA ASN A 109 31.82 0.77 4.38
C ASN A 109 31.05 0.86 5.70
N LEU A 110 31.53 1.67 6.66
CA LEU A 110 30.80 1.95 7.89
C LEU A 110 29.61 2.87 7.62
N THR A 111 29.80 3.93 6.81
CA THR A 111 28.71 4.83 6.42
C THR A 111 27.61 4.13 5.63
N THR A 112 27.97 3.13 4.82
CA THR A 112 27.05 2.30 4.04
C THR A 112 26.34 1.29 4.93
N ILE A 113 27.04 0.71 5.92
CA ILE A 113 26.38 -0.11 6.94
C ILE A 113 25.39 0.72 7.75
N ASP A 114 25.74 1.93 8.18
CA ASP A 114 24.85 2.85 8.86
C ASP A 114 23.67 3.25 7.97
N ALA A 115 23.90 3.62 6.71
CA ALA A 115 22.84 3.95 5.77
C ALA A 115 21.91 2.74 5.48
N ASN A 116 22.46 1.53 5.42
CA ASN A 116 21.68 0.30 5.27
C ASN A 116 20.90 -0.03 6.53
N ILE A 117 21.47 0.22 7.73
CA ILE A 117 20.77 0.09 9.01
C ILE A 117 19.63 1.11 9.07
N ASP A 118 19.86 2.36 8.68
CA ASP A 118 18.83 3.41 8.63
C ASP A 118 17.74 3.08 7.62
N ALA A 119 18.09 2.57 6.44
CA ALA A 119 17.12 2.11 5.45
C ALA A 119 16.32 0.90 5.96
N LEU A 120 16.99 -0.07 6.60
CA LEU A 120 16.34 -1.23 7.20
C LEU A 120 15.44 -0.80 8.37
N MET A 121 15.87 0.15 9.20
CA MET A 121 15.07 0.76 10.26
C MET A 121 13.96 1.62 9.70
N ALA A 122 14.06 2.25 8.54
CA ALA A 122 12.93 2.95 7.93
C ALA A 122 11.87 1.97 7.44
N VAL A 123 12.31 0.87 6.80
CA VAL A 123 11.42 -0.20 6.32
C VAL A 123 10.79 -0.98 7.49
N LEU A 124 11.56 -1.28 8.53
CA LEU A 124 11.10 -2.00 9.73
C LEU A 124 10.50 -1.08 10.81
N GLY A 125 10.71 0.23 10.68
CA GLY A 125 10.54 1.26 11.71
C GLY A 125 9.80 2.52 11.23
N ALA A 126 8.85 2.32 10.31
CA ALA A 126 7.51 2.90 10.51
C ALA A 126 6.76 2.24 11.71
N LYS A 127 7.50 1.62 12.64
CA LYS A 127 7.19 1.30 14.03
C LYS A 127 7.49 2.54 14.90
N ASP A 128 6.47 3.00 15.61
CA ASP A 128 6.57 3.90 16.76
C ASP A 128 7.03 5.34 16.50
N THR A 129 6.02 6.18 16.21
CA THR A 129 5.73 7.26 17.16
C THR A 129 5.50 6.64 18.55
N ALA A 130 6.58 6.57 19.33
CA ALA A 130 6.75 6.19 20.74
C ALA A 130 5.71 5.28 21.43
N ALA A 131 6.01 3.97 21.57
CA ALA A 131 5.54 3.18 22.71
C ALA A 131 6.55 2.11 23.20
N ALA A 132 7.33 2.54 24.21
CA ALA A 132 7.83 1.76 25.34
C ALA A 132 8.92 0.70 25.08
N THR A 133 10.12 1.04 25.55
CA THR A 133 11.22 0.18 25.97
C THR A 133 10.73 -0.84 27.00
N GLY A 134 10.67 -2.10 26.60
CA GLY A 134 10.20 -3.23 27.41
C GLY A 134 9.76 -4.34 26.47
N ALA A 135 10.28 -5.55 26.69
CA ALA A 135 10.16 -6.74 25.85
C ALA A 135 8.95 -6.68 24.90
N VAL A 136 9.23 -6.49 23.61
CA VAL A 136 8.22 -6.50 22.56
C VAL A 136 7.73 -7.95 22.46
N SER A 137 6.80 -8.31 23.35
CA SER A 137 6.16 -9.62 23.38
C SER A 137 5.52 -9.88 22.01
N GLY A 138 5.33 -11.15 21.63
CA GLY A 138 4.72 -11.52 20.35
C GLY A 138 3.41 -10.76 20.02
N ALA A 139 2.73 -10.23 21.05
CA ALA A 139 1.59 -9.33 20.91
C ALA A 139 1.89 -8.04 20.13
N LYS A 140 3.04 -7.38 20.32
CA LYS A 140 3.40 -6.17 19.57
C LYS A 140 3.66 -6.49 18.09
N LEU A 141 4.25 -7.64 17.78
CA LEU A 141 4.43 -8.09 16.39
C LEU A 141 3.09 -8.44 15.73
N ALA A 142 2.22 -9.16 16.45
CA ALA A 142 0.87 -9.47 15.97
C ALA A 142 0.05 -8.19 15.72
N MET A 143 0.15 -7.19 16.59
CA MET A 143 -0.55 -5.91 16.44
C MET A 143 -0.07 -5.12 15.21
N ALA A 144 1.23 -5.16 14.90
CA ALA A 144 1.76 -4.54 13.69
C ALA A 144 1.20 -5.20 12.42
N TYR A 145 1.12 -6.54 12.41
CA TYR A 145 0.54 -7.29 11.29
C TYR A 145 -0.97 -7.01 11.14
N ILE A 146 -1.71 -6.93 12.25
CA ILE A 146 -3.14 -6.56 12.25
C ILE A 146 -3.32 -5.15 11.69
N LYS A 147 -2.51 -4.17 12.10
CA LYS A 147 -2.57 -2.80 11.55
C LYS A 147 -2.34 -2.77 10.04
N GLN A 148 -1.40 -3.57 9.53
CA GLN A 148 -1.12 -3.66 8.10
C GLN A 148 -2.33 -4.24 7.34
N LEU A 149 -2.92 -5.33 7.84
CA LEU A 149 -4.12 -5.92 7.25
C LEU A 149 -5.30 -4.93 7.25
N VAL A 150 -5.53 -4.21 8.35
CA VAL A 150 -6.60 -3.19 8.44
C VAL A 150 -6.34 -2.05 7.46
N THR A 151 -5.09 -1.60 7.32
CA THR A 151 -4.73 -0.53 6.36
C THR A 151 -4.96 -0.99 4.92
N LEU A 152 -4.58 -2.22 4.59
CA LEU A 152 -4.88 -2.80 3.28
C LEU A 152 -6.40 -2.93 3.04
N LEU A 153 -7.16 -3.31 4.06
CA LEU A 153 -8.62 -3.40 3.97
C LEU A 153 -9.30 -2.03 3.75
N LEU A 154 -8.72 -0.97 4.32
CA LEU A 154 -9.21 0.41 4.17
C LEU A 154 -8.81 1.02 2.82
N ASN A 155 -7.58 0.76 2.34
CA ASN A 155 -7.00 1.42 1.17
C ASN A 155 -7.04 0.61 -0.14
N ALA A 156 -7.42 -0.68 -0.11
CA ALA A 156 -7.50 -1.47 -1.34
C ALA A 156 -8.48 -0.83 -2.33
N THR A 157 -8.20 -0.99 -3.62
CA THR A 157 -9.05 -0.55 -4.75
C THR A 157 -10.50 -1.07 -4.66
N TYR A 158 -10.73 -2.14 -3.87
CA TYR A 158 -12.04 -2.68 -3.50
C TYR A 158 -12.20 -2.82 -1.98
N GLY A 159 -11.61 -1.91 -1.21
CA GLY A 159 -11.69 -1.88 0.26
C GLY A 159 -13.05 -1.38 0.76
N LEU A 160 -13.15 -1.24 2.08
CA LEU A 160 -14.40 -0.82 2.74
C LEU A 160 -14.93 0.53 2.23
N SER A 161 -14.04 1.45 1.83
CA SER A 161 -14.42 2.76 1.29
C SER A 161 -15.12 2.65 -0.08
N ALA A 162 -14.68 1.74 -0.95
CA ALA A 162 -15.31 1.54 -2.24
C ALA A 162 -16.72 0.92 -2.05
N ILE A 163 -16.83 -0.07 -1.15
CA ILE A 163 -18.13 -0.66 -0.79
C ILE A 163 -19.07 0.40 -0.21
N HIS A 164 -18.57 1.34 0.59
CA HIS A 164 -19.39 2.43 1.13
C HIS A 164 -19.95 3.33 0.02
N THR A 165 -19.12 3.73 -0.94
CA THR A 165 -19.54 4.53 -2.10
C THR A 165 -20.54 3.78 -3.00
N ASP A 166 -20.33 2.47 -3.21
CA ASP A 166 -21.28 1.64 -3.96
C ASP A 166 -22.63 1.57 -3.24
N LEU A 167 -22.64 1.43 -1.91
CA LEU A 167 -23.87 1.42 -1.10
C LEU A 167 -24.60 2.76 -1.14
N GLU A 168 -23.88 3.89 -1.05
CA GLU A 168 -24.48 5.23 -1.20
C GLU A 168 -25.10 5.42 -2.59
N THR A 169 -24.46 4.89 -3.63
CA THR A 169 -25.00 4.94 -5.00
C THR A 169 -26.28 4.12 -5.13
N VAL A 170 -26.32 2.92 -4.54
CA VAL A 170 -27.52 2.07 -4.53
C VAL A 170 -28.67 2.71 -3.77
N ASP A 171 -28.39 3.38 -2.65
CA ASP A 171 -29.38 4.12 -1.85
C ASP A 171 -30.04 5.23 -2.68
N GLY A 172 -29.24 6.04 -3.39
CA GLY A 172 -29.76 7.07 -4.29
C GLY A 172 -30.64 6.52 -5.42
N ILE A 173 -30.28 5.38 -6.01
CA ILE A 173 -31.12 4.71 -7.03
C ILE A 173 -32.45 4.24 -6.41
N ALA A 174 -32.43 3.75 -5.17
CA ALA A 174 -33.65 3.30 -4.49
C ALA A 174 -34.60 4.48 -4.23
N ASP A 175 -34.07 5.64 -3.82
CA ASP A 175 -34.83 6.88 -3.66
C ASP A 175 -35.44 7.36 -4.99
N ASP A 176 -34.68 7.33 -6.09
CA ASP A 176 -35.17 7.68 -7.42
C ASP A 176 -36.30 6.75 -7.88
N ILE A 177 -36.17 5.44 -7.65
CA ILE A 177 -37.22 4.46 -7.94
C ILE A 177 -38.46 4.74 -7.10
N LYS A 178 -38.27 5.03 -5.81
CA LYS A 178 -39.38 5.38 -4.92
C LYS A 178 -40.10 6.64 -5.40
N ALA A 179 -39.37 7.68 -5.77
CA ALA A 179 -39.96 8.91 -6.30
C ALA A 179 -40.73 8.64 -7.61
N LEU A 180 -40.21 7.77 -8.49
CA LEU A 180 -40.90 7.37 -9.70
C LEU A 180 -42.22 6.64 -9.40
N VAL A 181 -42.19 5.69 -8.46
CA VAL A 181 -43.39 4.95 -8.04
C VAL A 181 -44.40 5.89 -7.38
N ASP A 182 -43.98 6.71 -6.43
CA ASP A 182 -44.85 7.67 -5.75
C ASP A 182 -45.45 8.69 -6.75
N SER A 183 -44.69 9.09 -7.78
CA SER A 183 -45.20 9.98 -8.85
C SER A 183 -46.22 9.29 -9.76
N ALA A 184 -46.07 7.98 -9.99
CA ALA A 184 -47.04 7.18 -10.72
C ALA A 184 -48.31 6.94 -9.88
N GLU A 185 -48.18 6.95 -8.56
CA GLU A 185 -49.28 6.86 -7.59
C GLU A 185 -49.83 8.24 -7.17
N GLY A 186 -49.36 9.33 -7.81
CA GLY A 186 -49.54 10.72 -7.40
C GLY A 186 -50.93 11.09 -6.87
N ASP A 187 -50.93 11.46 -5.59
CA ASP A 187 -51.82 12.38 -4.85
C ASP A 187 -53.24 12.62 -5.39
N GLY A 188 -54.16 11.76 -4.95
CA GLY A 188 -55.56 12.19 -4.76
C GLY A 188 -56.57 11.33 -5.48
N THR A 189 -56.69 10.09 -5.01
CA THR A 189 -57.62 9.04 -5.47
C THR A 189 -57.27 8.51 -6.87
N PRO A 190 -57.27 7.19 -7.11
CA PRO A 190 -57.19 6.62 -8.46
C PRO A 190 -58.42 6.97 -9.35
N PHE A 191 -59.20 7.98 -8.95
CA PHE A 191 -60.54 8.31 -9.41
C PHE A 191 -60.65 9.82 -9.63
N SER A 192 -59.96 10.34 -10.65
CA SER A 192 -60.26 11.70 -11.10
C SER A 192 -61.72 11.76 -11.54
N TYR A 193 -62.45 12.74 -11.02
CA TYR A 193 -63.86 12.99 -11.35
C TYR A 193 -63.98 13.27 -12.85
N LEU A 194 -64.84 12.52 -13.54
CA LEU A 194 -65.24 12.79 -14.91
C LEU A 194 -66.65 13.38 -14.84
N ASP A 195 -66.79 14.69 -14.62
CA ASP A 195 -68.08 15.39 -14.60
C ASP A 195 -67.97 16.88 -14.98
N ALA A 196 -69.07 17.37 -15.54
CA ALA A 196 -69.29 18.48 -16.46
C ALA A 196 -69.27 17.95 -17.90
N GLY A 197 -70.42 17.94 -18.58
CA GLY A 197 -70.62 17.46 -19.95
C GLY A 197 -69.85 18.20 -21.06
N GLU A 198 -68.67 18.72 -20.75
CA GLU A 198 -67.62 19.08 -21.68
C GLU A 198 -66.54 17.98 -21.69
N GLU A 199 -65.72 17.97 -22.73
CA GLU A 199 -64.61 17.02 -22.84
C GLU A 199 -63.52 17.30 -21.79
N GLN A 200 -63.26 16.32 -20.93
CA GLN A 200 -62.31 16.44 -19.82
C GLN A 200 -61.00 15.72 -20.13
N THR A 201 -59.89 16.30 -19.69
CA THR A 201 -58.57 15.68 -19.83
C THR A 201 -58.36 14.68 -18.68
N VAL A 202 -58.21 13.42 -19.04
CA VAL A 202 -57.94 12.30 -18.12
C VAL A 202 -56.45 12.26 -17.79
N VAL A 203 -55.61 12.27 -18.82
CA VAL A 203 -54.15 12.27 -18.72
C VAL A 203 -53.60 13.08 -19.89
N GLU A 204 -52.59 13.90 -19.63
CA GLU A 204 -51.75 14.52 -20.65
C GLU A 204 -50.29 14.15 -20.39
N ASP A 205 -49.63 13.56 -21.38
CA ASP A 205 -48.21 13.22 -21.33
C ASP A 205 -47.46 14.07 -22.36
N ALA A 206 -46.59 14.95 -21.85
CA ALA A 206 -45.78 15.84 -22.64
C ALA A 206 -44.51 15.15 -23.20
N ALA A 207 -44.22 13.90 -22.82
CA ALA A 207 -43.06 13.17 -23.30
C ALA A 207 -43.15 12.91 -24.82
N VAL A 208 -42.03 13.13 -25.52
CA VAL A 208 -41.92 12.93 -26.97
C VAL A 208 -41.30 11.57 -27.33
N THR A 209 -41.60 10.53 -26.56
CA THR A 209 -41.20 9.16 -26.87
C THR A 209 -42.36 8.39 -27.49
N ARG A 210 -42.08 7.36 -28.31
CA ARG A 210 -43.12 6.43 -28.78
C ARG A 210 -43.72 5.70 -27.58
N ARG A 211 -45.06 5.67 -27.51
CA ARG A 211 -45.81 5.08 -26.40
C ARG A 211 -46.87 4.10 -26.89
N ARG A 212 -47.05 3.00 -26.13
CA ARG A 212 -48.29 2.23 -26.09
C ARG A 212 -49.06 2.63 -24.85
N ILE A 213 -50.36 2.80 -25.01
CA ILE A 213 -51.28 3.24 -23.96
C ILE A 213 -52.29 2.13 -23.76
N TRP A 214 -52.37 1.63 -22.54
CA TRP A 214 -53.45 0.79 -22.07
C TRP A 214 -54.26 1.56 -21.04
N LEU A 215 -55.51 1.82 -21.39
CA LEU A 215 -56.49 2.36 -20.46
C LEU A 215 -57.39 1.20 -20.01
N GLU A 216 -57.40 0.94 -18.72
CA GLU A 216 -58.40 0.08 -18.09
C GLU A 216 -59.37 0.98 -17.32
N PHE A 217 -60.67 0.81 -17.51
CA PHE A 217 -61.66 1.58 -16.78
C PHE A 217 -62.85 0.74 -16.36
N SER A 218 -63.48 1.14 -15.25
CA SER A 218 -64.70 0.51 -14.75
C SER A 218 -65.90 1.36 -15.09
N ASN A 219 -66.81 0.83 -15.91
CA ASN A 219 -68.08 1.48 -16.21
C ASN A 219 -69.14 1.27 -15.11
N ARG A 220 -68.77 0.68 -13.96
CA ARG A 220 -69.71 0.33 -12.88
C ARG A 220 -70.48 1.55 -12.35
N ASN A 221 -69.85 2.71 -12.35
CA ASN A 221 -70.45 3.95 -11.86
C ASN A 221 -71.02 4.84 -12.99
N MET A 222 -70.89 4.43 -14.25
CA MET A 222 -71.41 5.17 -15.41
C MET A 222 -72.92 5.01 -15.53
N THR A 223 -73.59 6.10 -15.90
CA THR A 223 -75.04 6.16 -16.14
C THR A 223 -75.40 6.75 -17.49
N GLN A 224 -74.46 7.41 -18.14
CA GLN A 224 -74.56 7.80 -19.54
C GLN A 224 -73.49 7.11 -20.37
N PRO A 225 -73.77 6.88 -21.67
CA PRO A 225 -72.71 6.57 -22.60
C PRO A 225 -71.76 7.76 -22.72
N GLY A 226 -70.54 7.47 -23.13
CA GLY A 226 -69.52 8.49 -23.35
C GLY A 226 -68.45 7.96 -24.28
N THR A 227 -67.46 8.79 -24.59
CA THR A 227 -66.39 8.44 -25.52
C THR A 227 -65.04 8.80 -24.91
N PHE A 228 -64.15 7.80 -24.83
CA PHE A 228 -62.73 8.07 -24.60
C PHE A 228 -62.08 8.46 -25.92
N ARG A 229 -61.28 9.54 -25.91
CA ARG A 229 -60.53 9.98 -27.08
C ARG A 229 -59.07 10.14 -26.75
N VAL A 230 -58.23 9.60 -27.62
CA VAL A 230 -56.80 9.85 -27.59
C VAL A 230 -56.48 10.85 -28.68
N TYR A 231 -55.84 11.95 -28.28
CA TYR A 231 -55.30 12.94 -29.18
C TYR A 231 -53.79 12.87 -29.22
N ARG A 232 -53.21 13.16 -30.39
CA ARG A 232 -51.77 13.41 -30.56
C ARG A 232 -51.51 14.89 -30.72
N LYS A 233 -50.43 15.39 -30.12
CA LYS A 233 -50.01 16.79 -30.26
C LYS A 233 -49.40 17.01 -31.65
N VAL A 234 -49.94 17.94 -32.42
CA VAL A 234 -49.45 18.25 -33.78
C VAL A 234 -48.56 19.49 -33.81
N ASP A 235 -48.73 20.41 -32.87
CA ASP A 235 -47.86 21.56 -32.68
C ASP A 235 -47.83 22.02 -31.21
N GLY A 236 -47.20 23.15 -30.90
CA GLY A 236 -47.04 23.63 -29.53
C GLY A 236 -48.34 23.75 -28.71
N ALA A 237 -49.50 23.92 -29.36
CA ALA A 237 -50.79 24.13 -28.70
C ALA A 237 -51.91 23.17 -29.16
N ASN A 238 -51.83 22.61 -30.37
CA ASN A 238 -52.92 21.90 -31.01
C ASN A 238 -52.77 20.38 -30.94
N TYR A 239 -53.92 19.71 -30.94
CA TYR A 239 -54.06 18.26 -30.80
C TYR A 239 -55.01 17.72 -31.88
N ASP A 240 -54.61 16.67 -32.58
CA ASP A 240 -55.44 15.93 -33.55
C ASP A 240 -56.01 14.67 -32.91
N LEU A 241 -57.28 14.34 -33.20
CA LEU A 241 -57.88 13.08 -32.79
C LEU A 241 -57.13 11.91 -33.44
N TYR A 242 -56.66 10.96 -32.62
CA TYR A 242 -55.93 9.79 -33.07
C TYR A 242 -56.78 8.53 -33.02
N ALA A 243 -57.46 8.29 -31.90
CA ALA A 243 -58.33 7.15 -31.69
C ALA A 243 -59.48 7.54 -30.78
N GLU A 244 -60.63 6.93 -30.97
CA GLU A 244 -61.79 7.08 -30.10
C GLU A 244 -62.38 5.71 -29.79
N GLN A 245 -62.95 5.59 -28.59
CA GLN A 245 -63.62 4.39 -28.14
C GLN A 245 -64.93 4.79 -27.46
N PRO A 246 -66.08 4.57 -28.11
CA PRO A 246 -67.36 4.77 -27.45
C PRO A 246 -67.54 3.73 -26.36
N VAL A 247 -68.19 4.15 -25.29
CA VAL A 247 -68.49 3.37 -24.09
C VAL A 247 -69.99 3.42 -23.87
N LEU A 248 -70.59 2.24 -23.77
CA LEU A 248 -72.00 2.12 -23.44
C LEU A 248 -72.18 1.88 -21.94
N VAL A 249 -73.31 2.32 -21.41
CA VAL A 249 -73.77 1.98 -20.07
C VAL A 249 -74.07 0.49 -20.03
N ALA A 250 -73.15 -0.31 -19.50
CA ALA A 250 -73.36 -1.72 -19.23
C ALA A 250 -72.96 -1.98 -17.79
N ALA A 251 -73.86 -2.52 -16.98
CA ALA A 251 -73.62 -2.70 -15.56
C ALA A 251 -72.47 -3.69 -15.31
N GLY A 252 -71.29 -3.16 -14.97
CA GLY A 252 -70.22 -3.89 -14.29
C GLY A 252 -69.17 -4.57 -15.16
N GLU A 253 -68.97 -4.12 -16.39
CA GLU A 253 -67.89 -4.65 -17.24
C GLU A 253 -66.63 -3.79 -17.13
N GLU A 254 -65.50 -4.44 -16.81
CA GLU A 254 -64.19 -3.84 -17.05
C GLU A 254 -63.98 -3.72 -18.54
N ARG A 255 -63.56 -2.53 -18.98
CA ARG A 255 -63.28 -2.23 -20.38
C ARG A 255 -61.82 -1.82 -20.49
N ALA A 256 -61.18 -2.33 -21.53
CA ALA A 256 -59.81 -2.01 -21.87
C ALA A 256 -59.77 -1.32 -23.24
N PHE A 257 -58.96 -0.28 -23.34
CA PHE A 257 -58.67 0.44 -24.56
C PHE A 257 -57.16 0.45 -24.79
N ASP A 258 -56.73 0.08 -25.99
CA ASP A 258 -55.32 -0.03 -26.37
C ASP A 258 -55.06 0.86 -27.59
N ALA A 259 -54.17 1.84 -27.42
CA ALA A 259 -53.73 2.72 -28.48
C ALA A 259 -52.20 2.69 -28.57
N VAL A 260 -51.68 2.59 -29.80
CA VAL A 260 -50.24 2.55 -30.06
C VAL A 260 -49.87 3.76 -30.89
N PHE A 261 -48.96 4.60 -30.39
CA PHE A 261 -48.35 5.67 -31.18
C PHE A 261 -47.06 5.18 -31.85
N THR A 262 -47.03 5.26 -33.17
CA THR A 262 -45.86 4.85 -33.97
C THR A 262 -44.83 5.96 -34.17
N THR A 263 -45.09 7.15 -33.64
CA THR A 263 -44.21 8.33 -33.74
C THR A 263 -44.01 8.98 -32.37
N ASN A 264 -42.89 9.70 -32.24
CA ASN A 264 -42.52 10.46 -31.05
C ASN A 264 -43.39 11.72 -30.95
N GLN A 265 -44.37 11.75 -30.05
CA GLN A 265 -45.28 12.88 -29.90
C GLN A 265 -45.92 12.90 -28.52
N ALA A 266 -46.17 14.09 -28.00
CA ALA A 266 -47.02 14.28 -26.82
C ALA A 266 -48.46 13.89 -27.14
N TRP A 267 -49.22 13.53 -26.12
CA TRP A 267 -50.59 13.05 -26.28
C TRP A 267 -51.45 13.41 -25.09
N LYS A 268 -52.77 13.40 -25.30
CA LYS A 268 -53.74 13.49 -24.20
C LYS A 268 -54.86 12.47 -24.40
N LEU A 269 -55.27 11.84 -23.31
CA LEU A 269 -56.48 11.05 -23.22
C LEU A 269 -57.57 11.94 -22.62
N THR A 270 -58.73 11.98 -23.26
CA THR A 270 -59.91 12.68 -22.77
C THR A 270 -61.10 11.74 -22.65
N TYR A 271 -62.12 12.21 -21.95
CA TYR A 271 -63.43 11.58 -21.88
C TYR A 271 -64.52 12.65 -21.99
N GLU A 272 -65.60 12.32 -22.70
CA GLU A 272 -66.79 13.16 -22.83
C GLU A 272 -68.03 12.28 -22.70
N GLU A 273 -69.01 12.69 -21.89
CA GLU A 273 -70.32 12.05 -21.82
C GLU A 273 -71.21 12.52 -22.97
N ASP A 274 -72.03 11.63 -23.53
CA ASP A 274 -72.96 12.01 -24.60
C ASP A 274 -74.04 12.99 -24.11
N VAL A 275 -74.35 12.96 -22.80
CA VAL A 275 -75.34 13.80 -22.14
C VAL A 275 -74.83 14.23 -20.77
N ASP A 276 -74.84 15.54 -20.51
CA ASP A 276 -74.51 16.10 -19.19
C ASP A 276 -75.56 15.72 -18.14
N GLU A 277 -75.17 14.93 -17.13
CA GLU A 277 -76.05 14.60 -16.00
C GLU A 277 -76.01 15.64 -14.87
N THR A 278 -75.14 16.66 -14.94
CA THR A 278 -74.96 17.70 -13.91
C THR A 278 -74.51 17.19 -12.53
N VAL A 279 -74.09 15.93 -12.43
CA VAL A 279 -73.75 15.26 -11.16
C VAL A 279 -72.43 14.49 -11.28
N ALA A 280 -71.50 14.85 -10.40
CA ALA A 280 -70.18 14.25 -10.36
C ALA A 280 -70.18 12.77 -9.99
N ARG A 281 -69.46 11.98 -10.78
CA ARG A 281 -69.25 10.54 -10.53
C ARG A 281 -67.76 10.21 -10.56
N ALA A 282 -67.37 9.38 -9.61
CA ALA A 282 -66.05 8.77 -9.59
C ALA A 282 -66.05 7.58 -10.55
N ILE A 283 -65.40 7.72 -11.71
CA ILE A 283 -65.18 6.63 -12.66
C ILE A 283 -63.76 6.10 -12.46
N PRO A 284 -63.60 4.85 -11.97
CA PRO A 284 -62.31 4.17 -11.93
C PRO A 284 -61.65 4.06 -13.29
N PHE A 285 -60.43 4.58 -13.39
CA PHE A 285 -59.55 4.31 -14.52
C PHE A 285 -58.11 4.07 -14.06
N ASN A 286 -57.36 3.34 -14.88
CA ASN A 286 -55.94 3.09 -14.75
C ASN A 286 -55.33 3.26 -16.14
N VAL A 287 -54.31 4.11 -16.25
CA VAL A 287 -53.59 4.33 -17.51
C VAL A 287 -52.19 3.79 -17.36
N ILE A 288 -51.90 2.71 -18.07
CA ILE A 288 -50.57 2.12 -18.16
C ILE A 288 -49.95 2.59 -19.47
N THR A 289 -48.77 3.19 -19.40
CA THR A 289 -48.01 3.57 -20.59
C THR A 289 -46.72 2.77 -20.67
N GLN A 290 -46.34 2.35 -21.89
CA GLN A 290 -45.06 1.71 -22.14
C GLN A 290 -44.32 2.47 -23.23
N VAL A 291 -43.03 2.74 -23.02
CA VAL A 291 -42.14 3.23 -24.06
C VAL A 291 -41.89 2.12 -25.09
N ILE A 292 -42.14 2.40 -26.37
CA ILE A 292 -41.82 1.49 -27.47
C ILE A 292 -40.53 1.98 -28.12
N GLU A 293 -39.42 1.32 -27.80
CA GLU A 293 -38.13 1.51 -28.48
C GLU A 293 -38.09 0.90 -29.89
#